data_AF-A0A3B1DF28-F1
#
_entry.id   AF-A0A3B1DF28-F1
#
_cell.length_a   1.000
_cell.length_b   1.000
_cell.length_c   1.000
_cell.angle_alpha   90.00
_cell.angle_beta   90.00
_cell.angle_gamma   90.00
#
_symmetry.space_group_name_H-M   'P 1'
#
loop_
_entity.id
_entity.type
_entity.pdbx_description
1 polymer ?
#
loop_
_entity_poly.entity_id
_entity_poly.type
_entity_poly.pdbx_seq_one_letter_code
_entity_poly.pdbx_strand_id
1 'polypeptide(L)'
;MALNLENKKQIATLLLAIGLGLVAVFLTSQYVENNLQKRAQAYKKDFEKKTIGPLVGEIGGLKQEIKKMAAAQASLAKRQQQQAKLVKAASTQKSRQPMQTKTLTDSSVFSVITPRGKRAFTISIDSLSAVGGLINPGDLVDIIAELTLPDKNNKKNTGEQVITSVLFQQIQILAVGTNFKPIGNALVYQAQQREAKLKVTLAVDPEQAGLLTFAQANGKLQLSLRPPTELGIKSLEVASWDALSEYVLESQGTRLAVPEKKSTVKSSDTEGDSDEIKPFIQIFRGGQEL
;
A
#
# COMPACT_ATOMS: atom_id res chain seq x y z
N MET A 1 -19.85 23.48 86.50
CA MET A 1 -20.37 24.17 85.29
C MET A 1 -21.38 23.22 84.63
N ALA A 2 -22.66 23.32 85.00
CA ALA A 2 -23.69 22.37 84.57
C ALA A 2 -24.16 22.74 83.15
N LEU A 3 -23.93 21.86 82.17
CA LEU A 3 -24.44 22.04 80.82
C LEU A 3 -25.96 21.83 80.79
N ASN A 4 -26.66 22.77 80.16
CA ASN A 4 -28.12 22.79 79.99
C ASN A 4 -28.59 21.54 79.21
N LEU A 5 -29.72 20.95 79.61
CA LEU A 5 -30.12 19.59 79.23
C LEU A 5 -30.31 19.39 77.72
N GLU A 6 -30.68 20.45 76.99
CA GLU A 6 -30.78 20.45 75.52
C GLU A 6 -29.43 20.34 74.82
N ASN A 7 -28.40 21.04 75.32
CA ASN A 7 -27.07 21.00 74.70
C ASN A 7 -26.40 19.64 74.91
N LYS A 8 -26.71 18.95 76.02
CA LYS A 8 -26.22 17.58 76.27
C LYS A 8 -26.80 16.57 75.27
N LYS A 9 -28.06 16.75 74.84
CA LYS A 9 -28.69 15.91 73.80
C LYS A 9 -28.09 16.18 72.42
N GLN A 10 -27.83 17.45 72.08
CA GLN A 10 -27.19 17.82 70.81
C GLN A 10 -25.73 17.33 70.72
N ILE A 11 -24.96 17.41 71.80
CA ILE A 11 -23.61 16.87 71.85
C ILE A 11 -23.64 15.33 71.74
N ALA A 12 -24.62 14.66 72.36
CA ALA A 12 -24.77 13.22 72.26
C ALA A 12 -25.11 12.76 70.83
N THR A 13 -25.99 13.47 70.11
CA THR A 13 -26.31 13.15 68.70
C THR A 13 -25.12 13.42 67.78
N LEU A 14 -24.35 14.49 68.03
CA LEU A 14 -23.13 14.78 67.27
C LEU A 14 -22.08 13.67 67.44
N LEU A 15 -21.84 13.22 68.69
CA LEU A 15 -20.90 12.13 68.97
C LEU A 15 -21.35 10.80 68.34
N LEU A 16 -22.66 10.52 68.35
CA LEU A 16 -23.21 9.33 67.73
C LEU A 16 -23.06 9.35 66.19
N ALA A 17 -23.27 10.50 65.55
CA ALA A 17 -23.06 10.68 64.12
C ALA A 17 -21.59 10.48 63.73
N ILE A 18 -20.66 11.04 64.52
CA ILE A 18 -19.22 10.86 64.32
C ILE A 18 -18.83 9.38 64.49
N GLY A 19 -19.37 8.71 65.52
CA GLY A 19 -19.14 7.28 65.75
C GLY A 19 -19.60 6.41 64.59
N LEU A 20 -20.81 6.66 64.06
CA LEU A 20 -21.32 5.94 62.89
C LEU A 20 -20.48 6.20 61.63
N GLY A 21 -19.98 7.42 61.45
CA GLY A 21 -19.08 7.76 60.35
C GLY A 21 -17.78 6.96 60.40
N LEU A 22 -17.16 6.84 61.58
CA LEU A 22 -15.92 6.06 61.75
C LEU A 22 -16.15 4.57 61.50
N VAL A 23 -17.28 4.01 61.94
CA VAL A 23 -17.63 2.61 61.68
C VAL A 23 -17.85 2.36 60.18
N ALA A 24 -18.49 3.28 59.47
CA ALA A 24 -18.69 3.17 58.03
C ALA A 24 -17.36 3.21 57.25
N VAL A 25 -16.43 4.10 57.64
CA VAL A 25 -15.09 4.17 57.04
C VAL A 25 -14.30 2.87 57.31
N PHE A 26 -14.38 2.34 58.53
CA PHE A 26 -13.71 1.10 58.88
C PHE A 26 -14.25 -0.10 58.06
N LEU A 27 -15.58 -0.22 57.96
CA LEU A 27 -16.22 -1.29 57.19
C LEU A 27 -15.94 -1.19 55.69
N THR A 28 -15.93 0.02 55.13
CA THR A 28 -15.59 0.23 53.72
C THR A 28 -14.13 -0.08 53.45
N SER A 29 -13.20 0.34 54.32
CA SER A 29 -11.79 0.00 54.20
C SER A 29 -11.57 -1.52 54.26
N GLN A 30 -12.22 -2.19 55.22
CA GLN A 30 -12.13 -3.65 55.36
C GLN A 30 -12.72 -4.40 54.16
N TYR A 31 -13.80 -3.90 53.56
CA TYR A 31 -14.41 -4.49 52.36
C TYR A 31 -13.53 -4.29 51.12
N VAL A 32 -12.91 -3.12 50.97
CA VAL A 32 -12.06 -2.78 49.82
C VAL A 32 -10.78 -3.63 49.83
N GLU A 33 -10.10 -3.76 50.97
CA GLU A 33 -8.88 -4.59 51.07
C GLU A 33 -9.15 -6.07 50.75
N ASN A 34 -10.23 -6.64 51.30
CA ASN A 34 -10.56 -8.06 51.09
C ASN A 34 -10.94 -8.37 49.63
N ASN A 35 -11.54 -7.40 48.92
CA ASN A 35 -11.93 -7.57 47.53
C ASN A 35 -10.80 -7.25 46.54
N LEU A 36 -9.89 -6.33 46.87
CA LEU A 36 -8.73 -6.06 46.03
C LEU A 36 -7.74 -7.23 46.03
N GLN A 37 -7.50 -7.90 47.16
CA GLN A 37 -6.60 -9.07 47.19
C GLN A 37 -7.13 -10.24 46.37
N LYS A 38 -8.45 -10.53 46.45
CA LYS A 38 -9.09 -11.59 45.64
C LYS A 38 -9.03 -11.27 44.15
N ARG A 39 -9.25 -10.01 43.77
CA ARG A 39 -9.13 -9.57 42.36
C ARG A 39 -7.67 -9.62 41.89
N ALA A 40 -6.70 -9.15 42.69
CA ALA A 40 -5.28 -9.17 42.34
C ALA A 40 -4.72 -10.59 42.13
N GLN A 41 -5.17 -11.57 42.93
CA GLN A 41 -4.80 -12.98 42.73
C GLN A 41 -5.46 -13.62 41.51
N ALA A 42 -6.72 -13.27 41.21
CA ALA A 42 -7.40 -13.71 39.99
C ALA A 42 -6.72 -13.15 38.73
N TYR A 43 -6.36 -11.87 38.72
CA TYR A 43 -5.64 -11.25 37.61
C TYR A 43 -4.26 -11.87 37.38
N LYS A 44 -3.51 -12.22 38.43
CA LYS A 44 -2.20 -12.91 38.29
C LYS A 44 -2.36 -14.31 37.66
N LYS A 45 -3.34 -15.09 38.12
CA LYS A 45 -3.60 -16.45 37.59
C LYS A 45 -4.05 -16.44 36.13
N ASP A 46 -4.87 -15.47 35.73
CA ASP A 46 -5.32 -15.35 34.35
C ASP A 46 -4.21 -14.86 33.41
N PHE A 47 -3.32 -13.98 33.88
CA PHE A 47 -2.18 -13.53 33.08
C PHE A 47 -1.19 -14.67 32.82
N GLU A 48 -0.83 -15.43 33.86
CA GLU A 48 0.12 -16.55 33.76
C GLU A 48 -0.37 -17.65 32.81
N LYS A 49 -1.67 -17.99 32.90
CA LYS A 49 -2.29 -19.05 32.07
C LYS A 49 -2.46 -18.64 30.62
N LYS A 50 -2.71 -17.35 30.34
CA LYS A 50 -3.02 -16.85 28.98
C LYS A 50 -1.79 -16.39 28.19
N THR A 51 -0.69 -16.05 28.85
CA THR A 51 0.53 -15.59 28.16
C THR A 51 1.70 -16.58 28.21
N ILE A 52 1.97 -17.24 29.33
CA ILE A 52 3.20 -18.04 29.46
C ILE A 52 3.03 -19.47 28.93
N GLY A 53 1.84 -20.07 29.08
CA GLY A 53 1.55 -21.42 28.60
C GLY A 53 1.77 -21.64 27.09
N PRO A 54 1.21 -20.80 26.20
CA PRO A 54 1.38 -20.94 24.75
C PRO A 54 2.83 -20.69 24.30
N LEU A 55 3.48 -19.67 24.87
CA LEU A 55 4.87 -19.30 24.56
C LEU A 55 5.87 -20.40 24.93
N VAL A 56 5.69 -21.09 26.06
CA VAL A 56 6.54 -22.23 26.46
C VAL A 56 6.32 -23.44 25.53
N GLY A 57 5.10 -23.65 25.07
CA GLY A 57 4.77 -24.69 24.07
C GLY A 57 5.44 -24.44 22.72
N GLU A 58 5.37 -23.22 22.20
CA GLU A 58 6.02 -22.82 20.95
C GLU A 58 7.55 -22.88 21.03
N ILE A 59 8.14 -22.42 22.15
CA ILE A 59 9.59 -22.52 22.37
C ILE A 59 10.05 -23.97 22.46
N GLY A 60 9.27 -24.85 23.09
CA GLY A 60 9.53 -26.29 23.14
C GLY A 60 9.52 -26.94 21.76
N GLY A 61 8.51 -26.63 20.95
CA GLY A 61 8.38 -27.09 19.56
C GLY A 61 9.55 -26.63 18.68
N LEU A 62 9.90 -25.34 18.75
CA LEU A 62 11.04 -24.77 18.02
C LEU A 62 12.35 -25.45 18.40
N LYS A 63 12.57 -25.74 19.69
CA LYS A 63 13.79 -26.42 20.17
C LYS A 63 13.91 -27.83 19.61
N GLN A 64 12.78 -28.52 19.45
CA GLN A 64 12.74 -29.89 18.92
C GLN A 64 12.96 -29.91 17.40
N GLU A 65 12.47 -28.89 16.68
CA GLU A 65 12.70 -28.72 15.25
C GLU A 65 14.15 -28.28 14.95
N ILE A 66 14.73 -27.38 15.74
CA ILE A 66 16.16 -27.04 15.67
C ILE A 66 17.02 -28.28 15.89
N LYS A 67 16.67 -29.17 16.84
CA LYS A 67 17.41 -30.41 17.07
C LYS A 67 17.30 -31.38 15.89
N LYS A 68 16.13 -31.47 15.24
CA LYS A 68 15.94 -32.28 14.02
C LYS A 68 16.73 -31.70 12.83
N MET A 69 16.74 -30.39 12.66
CA MET A 69 17.52 -29.70 11.61
C MET A 69 19.03 -29.83 11.85
N ALA A 70 19.49 -29.69 13.08
CA ALA A 70 20.90 -29.89 13.43
C ALA A 70 21.35 -31.34 13.18
N ALA A 71 20.49 -32.33 13.48
CA ALA A 71 20.74 -33.73 13.16
C ALA A 71 20.75 -33.98 11.64
N ALA A 72 19.84 -33.34 10.89
CA ALA A 72 19.81 -33.42 9.42
C ALA A 72 21.08 -32.80 8.81
N GLN A 73 21.50 -31.63 9.28
CA GLN A 73 22.75 -30.97 8.86
C GLN A 73 23.98 -31.80 9.20
N ALA A 74 24.04 -32.42 10.38
CA ALA A 74 25.14 -33.32 10.75
C ALA A 74 25.20 -34.56 9.85
N SER A 75 24.05 -35.09 9.43
CA SER A 75 23.99 -36.21 8.47
C SER A 75 24.45 -35.82 7.07
N LEU A 76 24.14 -34.59 6.64
CA LEU A 76 24.60 -34.01 5.37
C LEU A 76 26.10 -33.72 5.39
N ALA A 77 26.63 -33.18 6.49
CA ALA A 77 28.06 -32.96 6.66
C ALA A 77 28.85 -34.27 6.64
N LYS A 78 28.33 -35.34 7.28
CA LYS A 78 28.95 -36.68 7.19
C LYS A 78 28.91 -37.25 5.77
N ARG A 79 27.81 -37.05 5.02
CA ARG A 79 27.72 -37.43 3.59
C ARG A 79 28.70 -36.63 2.72
N GLN A 80 28.85 -35.32 2.96
CA GLN A 80 29.81 -34.49 2.25
C GLN A 80 31.26 -34.90 2.54
N GLN A 81 31.58 -35.27 3.78
CA GLN A 81 32.91 -35.77 4.15
C GLN A 81 33.21 -37.15 3.55
N GLN A 82 32.21 -38.02 3.44
CA GLN A 82 32.34 -39.31 2.73
C GLN A 82 32.51 -39.11 1.22
N GLN A 83 31.77 -38.20 0.60
CA GLN A 83 31.93 -37.84 -0.82
C GLN A 83 33.30 -37.18 -1.08
N ALA A 84 33.79 -36.32 -0.17
CA ALA A 84 35.11 -35.70 -0.30
C ALA A 84 36.25 -36.72 -0.25
N LYS A 85 36.12 -37.81 0.52
CA LYS A 85 37.10 -38.92 0.52
C LYS A 85 37.06 -39.73 -0.79
N LEU A 86 35.87 -39.94 -1.37
CA LEU A 86 35.71 -40.63 -2.65
C LEU A 86 36.25 -39.80 -3.83
N VAL A 87 36.07 -38.47 -3.81
CA VAL A 87 36.60 -37.55 -4.82
C VAL A 87 38.14 -37.45 -4.75
N LYS A 88 38.74 -37.50 -3.54
CA LYS A 88 40.20 -37.51 -3.37
C LYS A 88 40.88 -38.80 -3.86
N ALA A 89 40.17 -39.93 -3.87
CA ALA A 89 40.67 -41.18 -4.43
C ALA A 89 40.59 -41.21 -5.97
N ALA A 90 39.71 -40.39 -6.58
CA ALA A 90 39.52 -40.32 -8.03
C ALA A 90 40.41 -39.25 -8.72
N SER A 91 41.17 -38.43 -7.98
CA SER A 91 41.91 -37.28 -8.53
C SER A 91 43.40 -37.52 -8.86
N THR A 92 43.91 -38.76 -8.80
CA THR A 92 45.34 -39.03 -9.11
C THR A 92 45.63 -39.28 -10.59
N GLN A 93 44.62 -39.34 -11.46
CA GLN A 93 44.86 -39.42 -12.90
C GLN A 93 44.05 -38.39 -13.66
N LYS A 94 44.80 -37.60 -14.45
CA LYS A 94 44.38 -36.84 -15.62
C LYS A 94 44.03 -35.37 -15.37
N SER A 95 45.08 -34.56 -15.62
CA SER A 95 45.04 -33.24 -16.23
C SER A 95 44.07 -32.22 -15.66
N ARG A 96 44.66 -31.24 -14.96
CA ARG A 96 44.11 -29.90 -14.71
C ARG A 96 43.42 -29.36 -15.97
N GLN A 97 42.10 -29.44 -16.02
CA GLN A 97 41.31 -28.37 -16.61
C GLN A 97 40.99 -27.42 -15.45
N PRO A 98 41.16 -26.10 -15.62
CA PRO A 98 40.67 -25.17 -14.62
C PRO A 98 39.19 -25.47 -14.43
N MET A 99 38.74 -25.49 -13.18
CA MET A 99 37.33 -25.46 -12.85
C MET A 99 36.69 -24.43 -13.76
N GLN A 100 35.85 -24.88 -14.69
CA GLN A 100 34.84 -24.00 -15.24
C GLN A 100 34.04 -23.59 -14.01
N THR A 101 34.33 -22.40 -13.50
CA THR A 101 33.30 -21.57 -12.88
C THR A 101 32.10 -21.77 -13.79
N LYS A 102 31.06 -22.45 -13.31
CA LYS A 102 29.79 -22.51 -14.02
C LYS A 102 29.42 -21.04 -14.19
N THR A 103 29.70 -20.51 -15.37
CA THR A 103 29.63 -19.09 -15.64
C THR A 103 28.21 -18.70 -15.27
N LEU A 104 28.04 -17.56 -14.60
CA LEU A 104 26.73 -16.94 -14.35
C LEU A 104 26.13 -16.44 -15.68
N THR A 105 26.16 -17.28 -16.72
CA THR A 105 25.70 -17.04 -18.09
C THR A 105 24.25 -17.46 -18.30
N ASP A 106 23.55 -17.89 -17.25
CA ASP A 106 22.10 -17.85 -17.28
C ASP A 106 21.69 -16.40 -17.05
N SER A 107 21.55 -15.65 -18.14
CA SER A 107 21.00 -14.29 -18.20
C SER A 107 19.52 -14.21 -17.79
N SER A 108 19.02 -15.22 -17.10
CA SER A 108 17.64 -15.39 -16.62
C SER A 108 17.50 -15.11 -15.13
N VAL A 109 18.58 -14.76 -14.43
CA VAL A 109 18.53 -14.42 -13.00
C VAL A 109 18.43 -12.91 -12.83
N PHE A 110 17.30 -12.43 -12.27
CA PHE A 110 17.05 -10.99 -12.05
C PHE A 110 18.14 -10.29 -11.24
N SER A 111 18.71 -10.95 -10.21
CA SER A 111 19.80 -10.36 -9.42
C SER A 111 21.08 -10.09 -10.23
N VAL A 112 21.25 -10.76 -11.38
CA VAL A 112 22.39 -10.59 -12.27
C VAL A 112 22.10 -9.57 -13.37
N ILE A 113 20.89 -9.58 -13.95
CA ILE A 113 20.53 -8.69 -15.07
C ILE A 113 20.03 -7.31 -14.65
N THR A 114 19.64 -7.12 -13.40
CA THR A 114 19.17 -5.80 -12.93
C THR A 114 20.33 -4.81 -12.88
N PRO A 115 20.23 -3.64 -13.53
CA PRO A 115 21.26 -2.61 -13.48
C PRO A 115 21.57 -2.15 -12.05
N ARG A 116 22.80 -1.69 -11.82
CA ARG A 116 23.21 -1.16 -10.50
C ARG A 116 22.33 0.01 -10.10
N GLY A 117 21.91 0.02 -8.83
CA GLY A 117 21.03 1.06 -8.27
C GLY A 117 19.55 0.88 -8.61
N LYS A 118 19.19 0.02 -9.56
CA LYS A 118 17.81 -0.32 -9.92
C LYS A 118 17.32 -1.56 -9.15
N ARG A 119 16.01 -1.78 -9.20
CA ARG A 119 15.30 -2.96 -8.69
C ARG A 119 14.48 -3.57 -9.82
N ALA A 120 14.50 -4.90 -9.91
CA ALA A 120 13.54 -5.62 -10.74
C ALA A 120 12.16 -5.57 -10.07
N PHE A 121 11.21 -4.91 -10.70
CA PHE A 121 9.85 -4.75 -10.21
C PHE A 121 8.84 -5.22 -11.27
N THR A 122 7.96 -6.14 -10.91
CA THR A 122 6.99 -6.73 -11.84
C THR A 122 5.63 -6.06 -11.67
N ILE A 123 5.09 -5.53 -12.77
CA ILE A 123 3.72 -5.05 -12.87
C ILE A 123 2.85 -6.02 -13.67
N SER A 124 1.54 -6.00 -13.40
CA SER A 124 0.54 -6.70 -14.20
C SER A 124 -0.24 -5.65 -14.99
N ILE A 125 -0.20 -5.75 -16.31
CA ILE A 125 -0.77 -4.76 -17.23
C ILE A 125 -1.52 -5.47 -18.35
N ASP A 126 -2.60 -4.86 -18.85
CA ASP A 126 -3.32 -5.42 -19.99
C ASP A 126 -2.44 -5.45 -21.24
N SER A 127 -2.55 -6.52 -22.05
CA SER A 127 -1.66 -6.72 -23.21
C SER A 127 -1.76 -5.58 -24.23
N LEU A 128 -2.97 -5.05 -24.46
CA LEU A 128 -3.19 -3.88 -25.32
C LEU A 128 -2.45 -2.64 -24.80
N SER A 129 -2.53 -2.41 -23.48
CA SER A 129 -1.86 -1.31 -22.79
C SER A 129 -0.33 -1.47 -22.75
N ALA A 130 0.19 -2.66 -23.07
CA ALA A 130 1.62 -2.97 -23.18
C ALA A 130 2.06 -3.07 -24.66
N VAL A 131 1.65 -2.08 -25.48
CA VAL A 131 1.99 -2.01 -26.91
C VAL A 131 1.51 -3.24 -27.68
N GLY A 132 0.31 -3.74 -27.33
CA GLY A 132 -0.25 -4.96 -27.94
C GLY A 132 0.61 -6.21 -27.73
N GLY A 133 1.36 -6.28 -26.63
CA GLY A 133 2.26 -7.39 -26.31
C GLY A 133 3.51 -7.48 -27.20
N LEU A 134 3.81 -6.46 -28.00
CA LEU A 134 4.99 -6.39 -28.86
C LEU A 134 6.17 -5.73 -28.14
N ILE A 135 6.53 -6.27 -26.98
CA ILE A 135 7.60 -5.75 -26.13
C ILE A 135 8.55 -6.88 -25.71
N ASN A 136 9.83 -6.53 -25.56
CA ASN A 136 10.89 -7.47 -25.23
C ASN A 136 11.75 -6.99 -24.06
N PRO A 137 12.42 -7.94 -23.39
CA PRO A 137 13.57 -7.65 -22.53
C PRO A 137 14.60 -6.75 -23.25
N GLY A 138 15.05 -5.69 -22.59
CA GLY A 138 15.98 -4.71 -23.13
C GLY A 138 15.32 -3.46 -23.70
N ASP A 139 14.02 -3.52 -24.04
CA ASP A 139 13.28 -2.37 -24.55
C ASP A 139 13.17 -1.26 -23.49
N LEU A 140 13.15 -0.01 -23.95
CA LEU A 140 12.92 1.17 -23.12
C LEU A 140 11.49 1.64 -23.29
N VAL A 141 10.80 1.87 -22.18
CA VAL A 141 9.40 2.33 -22.18
C VAL A 141 9.20 3.54 -21.28
N ASP A 142 8.21 4.34 -21.62
CA ASP A 142 7.62 5.32 -20.72
C ASP A 142 6.35 4.72 -20.11
N ILE A 143 6.11 5.03 -18.85
CA ILE A 143 4.96 4.55 -18.09
C ILE A 143 3.96 5.69 -17.95
N ILE A 144 2.83 5.56 -18.62
CA ILE A 144 1.68 6.46 -18.51
C ILE A 144 0.74 5.88 -17.47
N ALA A 145 0.23 6.72 -16.58
CA ALA A 145 -0.80 6.33 -15.63
C ALA A 145 -2.04 7.20 -15.79
N GLU A 146 -3.18 6.53 -15.80
CA GLU A 146 -4.50 7.09 -15.62
C GLU A 146 -4.90 6.86 -14.17
N LEU A 147 -4.94 7.92 -13.36
CA LEU A 147 -5.18 7.85 -11.91
C LEU A 147 -6.51 8.51 -11.57
N THR A 148 -7.28 7.85 -10.72
CA THR A 148 -8.50 8.43 -10.16
C THR A 148 -8.16 9.18 -8.88
N LEU A 149 -8.39 10.48 -8.87
CA LEU A 149 -8.23 11.33 -7.70
C LEU A 149 -9.55 11.43 -6.93
N PRO A 150 -9.49 11.33 -5.59
CA PRO A 150 -10.62 11.72 -4.76
C PRO A 150 -10.82 13.23 -4.84
N ASP A 151 -12.03 13.67 -5.18
CA ASP A 151 -12.38 15.09 -5.20
C ASP A 151 -12.45 15.64 -3.77
N LYS A 152 -11.42 16.39 -3.37
CA LYS A 152 -11.31 17.01 -2.05
C LYS A 152 -12.41 18.07 -1.78
N ASN A 153 -13.08 18.56 -2.81
CA ASN A 153 -14.06 19.65 -2.69
C ASN A 153 -15.52 19.17 -2.67
N ASN A 154 -15.78 17.89 -2.96
CA ASN A 154 -17.13 17.33 -2.90
C ASN A 154 -17.36 16.58 -1.57
N LYS A 155 -18.03 17.25 -0.62
CA LYS A 155 -18.56 16.60 0.62
C LYS A 155 -19.50 15.42 0.34
N LYS A 156 -19.94 15.21 -0.91
CA LYS A 156 -20.83 14.13 -1.33
C LYS A 156 -20.16 12.97 -2.09
N ASN A 157 -18.83 12.95 -2.29
CA ASN A 157 -18.13 11.81 -2.91
C ASN A 157 -18.65 11.41 -4.32
N THR A 158 -19.27 12.34 -5.07
CA THR A 158 -19.92 12.04 -6.36
C THR A 158 -19.10 12.48 -7.59
N GLY A 159 -17.91 13.04 -7.42
CA GLY A 159 -17.02 13.41 -8.52
C GLY A 159 -15.70 12.70 -8.39
N GLU A 160 -15.45 11.67 -9.21
CA GLU A 160 -14.11 11.13 -9.40
C GLU A 160 -13.43 11.96 -10.50
N GLN A 161 -12.28 12.58 -10.19
CA GLN A 161 -11.48 13.27 -11.20
C GLN A 161 -10.40 12.31 -11.71
N VAL A 162 -10.44 11.96 -12.99
CA VAL A 162 -9.38 11.16 -13.61
C VAL A 162 -8.31 12.10 -14.17
N ILE A 163 -7.04 11.81 -13.91
CA ILE A 163 -5.89 12.46 -14.54
C ILE A 163 -5.06 11.44 -15.31
N THR A 164 -4.47 11.87 -16.41
CA THR A 164 -3.53 11.06 -17.18
C THR A 164 -2.18 11.77 -17.27
N SER A 165 -1.11 11.09 -16.91
CA SER A 165 0.24 11.68 -16.96
C SER A 165 1.30 10.60 -17.18
N VAL A 166 2.42 11.00 -17.79
CA VAL A 166 3.62 10.15 -17.87
C VAL A 166 4.32 10.19 -16.50
N LEU A 167 4.28 9.08 -15.77
CA LEU A 167 4.88 8.99 -14.44
C LEU A 167 6.40 8.83 -14.50
N PHE A 168 6.86 7.92 -15.35
CA PHE A 168 8.28 7.57 -15.46
C PHE A 168 8.67 7.43 -16.91
N GLN A 169 9.82 7.99 -17.27
CA GLN A 169 10.38 7.88 -18.61
C GLN A 169 11.63 6.99 -18.59
N GLN A 170 11.92 6.37 -19.75
CA GLN A 170 13.16 5.60 -19.95
C GLN A 170 13.33 4.39 -19.03
N ILE A 171 12.25 3.68 -18.73
CA ILE A 171 12.30 2.48 -17.90
C ILE A 171 12.65 1.27 -18.77
N GLN A 172 13.70 0.54 -18.39
CA GLN A 172 14.10 -0.66 -19.10
C GLN A 172 13.24 -1.87 -18.69
N ILE A 173 12.79 -2.63 -19.67
CA ILE A 173 12.15 -3.93 -19.46
C ILE A 173 13.23 -4.99 -19.23
N LEU A 174 13.13 -5.76 -18.15
CA LEU A 174 14.04 -6.87 -17.84
C LEU A 174 13.46 -8.22 -18.27
N ALA A 175 12.15 -8.39 -18.19
CA ALA A 175 11.46 -9.62 -18.60
C ALA A 175 9.99 -9.36 -18.94
N VAL A 176 9.43 -10.20 -19.81
CA VAL A 176 7.98 -10.25 -20.07
C VAL A 176 7.50 -11.67 -19.81
N GLY A 177 6.73 -11.87 -18.75
CA GLY A 177 6.38 -13.18 -18.24
C GLY A 177 7.63 -13.97 -17.85
N THR A 178 7.86 -15.09 -18.54
CA THR A 178 9.06 -15.92 -18.41
C THR A 178 10.06 -15.70 -19.54
N ASN A 179 9.83 -14.73 -20.43
CA ASN A 179 10.76 -14.37 -21.49
C ASN A 179 11.84 -13.40 -20.99
N PHE A 180 13.10 -13.83 -21.12
CA PHE A 180 14.32 -13.06 -20.81
C PHE A 180 15.16 -12.76 -22.06
N LYS A 181 14.70 -13.17 -23.25
CA LYS A 181 15.45 -13.00 -24.50
C LYS A 181 15.11 -11.65 -25.14
N PRO A 182 16.12 -10.84 -25.52
CA PRO A 182 15.87 -9.52 -26.09
C PRO A 182 15.35 -9.56 -27.53
N ILE A 183 15.57 -10.67 -28.24
CA ILE A 183 15.04 -10.86 -29.59
C ILE A 183 13.74 -11.66 -29.46
N GLY A 184 12.62 -10.97 -29.62
CA GLY A 184 11.31 -11.60 -29.78
C GLY A 184 11.24 -12.38 -31.09
N ASN A 185 10.59 -13.53 -31.05
CA ASN A 185 10.20 -14.26 -32.27
C ASN A 185 8.67 -14.26 -32.38
N ALA A 186 8.16 -14.59 -33.56
CA ALA A 186 6.72 -14.58 -33.82
C ALA A 186 5.90 -15.41 -32.82
N LEU A 187 6.46 -16.53 -32.33
CA LEU A 187 5.78 -17.40 -31.35
C LEU A 187 5.66 -16.73 -29.97
N VAL A 188 6.70 -16.00 -29.53
CA VAL A 188 6.69 -15.25 -28.28
C VAL A 188 5.64 -14.15 -28.32
N TYR A 189 5.60 -13.35 -29.40
CA TYR A 189 4.59 -12.29 -29.55
C TYR A 189 3.16 -12.85 -29.62
N GLN A 190 2.95 -13.95 -30.35
CA GLN A 190 1.64 -14.61 -30.40
C GLN A 190 1.21 -15.12 -29.02
N ALA A 191 2.13 -15.65 -28.22
CA ALA A 191 1.82 -16.05 -26.85
C ALA A 191 1.44 -14.84 -25.98
N GLN A 192 2.22 -13.76 -26.03
CA GLN A 192 1.96 -12.52 -25.28
C GLN A 192 0.63 -11.86 -25.69
N GLN A 193 0.28 -11.88 -26.97
CA GLN A 193 -0.97 -11.32 -27.48
C GLN A 193 -2.22 -12.13 -27.11
N ARG A 194 -2.07 -13.43 -26.86
CA ARG A 194 -3.17 -14.28 -26.37
C ARG A 194 -3.46 -14.07 -24.89
N GLU A 195 -2.49 -13.58 -24.13
CA GLU A 195 -2.70 -13.24 -22.73
C GLU A 195 -3.48 -11.93 -22.61
N ALA A 196 -4.54 -11.91 -21.80
CA ALA A 196 -5.25 -10.67 -21.51
C ALA A 196 -4.39 -9.69 -20.70
N LYS A 197 -3.56 -10.23 -19.79
CA LYS A 197 -2.67 -9.48 -18.91
C LYS A 197 -1.25 -10.02 -18.99
N LEU A 198 -0.31 -9.12 -19.23
CA LEU A 198 1.12 -9.40 -19.24
C LEU A 198 1.75 -9.05 -17.90
N LYS A 199 2.70 -9.88 -17.48
CA LYS A 199 3.59 -9.59 -16.34
C LYS A 199 4.86 -8.97 -16.88
N VAL A 200 5.05 -7.67 -16.71
CA VAL A 200 6.24 -6.98 -17.23
C VAL A 200 7.15 -6.66 -16.04
N THR A 201 8.38 -7.16 -16.09
CA THR A 201 9.40 -6.86 -15.07
C THR A 201 10.28 -5.72 -15.56
N LEU A 202 10.36 -4.66 -14.76
CA LEU A 202 10.97 -3.38 -15.08
C LEU A 202 12.20 -3.14 -14.19
N ALA A 203 13.21 -2.44 -14.70
CA ALA A 203 14.33 -1.91 -13.92
C ALA A 203 14.00 -0.49 -13.44
N VAL A 204 13.61 -0.37 -12.17
CA VAL A 204 13.13 0.89 -11.59
C VAL A 204 13.99 1.32 -10.41
N ASP A 205 14.00 2.61 -10.10
CA ASP A 205 14.60 3.09 -8.86
C ASP A 205 13.78 2.62 -7.63
N PRO A 206 14.42 2.53 -6.44
CA PRO A 206 13.75 2.21 -5.19
C PRO A 206 12.47 3.00 -4.91
N GLU A 207 12.49 4.30 -5.20
CA GLU A 207 11.35 5.22 -5.03
C GLU A 207 10.26 4.98 -6.08
N GLN A 208 10.66 4.82 -7.35
CA GLN A 208 9.76 4.51 -8.45
C GLN A 208 8.96 3.22 -8.19
N ALA A 209 9.57 2.20 -7.58
CA ALA A 209 8.86 0.97 -7.21
C ALA A 209 7.69 1.22 -6.25
N GLY A 210 7.89 2.09 -5.25
CA GLY A 210 6.83 2.46 -4.30
C GLY A 210 5.70 3.24 -4.98
N LEU A 211 6.06 4.22 -5.80
CA LEU A 211 5.10 5.03 -6.55
C LEU A 211 4.33 4.22 -7.60
N LEU A 212 4.98 3.29 -8.30
CA LEU A 212 4.32 2.37 -9.23
C LEU A 212 3.31 1.46 -8.52
N THR A 213 3.66 0.96 -7.33
CA THR A 213 2.74 0.15 -6.52
C THR A 213 1.49 0.96 -6.17
N PHE A 214 1.66 2.23 -5.79
CA PHE A 214 0.54 3.14 -5.52
C PHE A 214 -0.29 3.42 -6.77
N ALA A 215 0.36 3.73 -7.89
CA ALA A 215 -0.31 4.03 -9.16
C ALA A 215 -1.13 2.83 -9.67
N GLN A 216 -0.56 1.61 -9.60
CA GLN A 216 -1.25 0.39 -10.00
C GLN A 216 -2.47 0.08 -9.12
N ALA A 217 -2.46 0.51 -7.84
CA ALA A 217 -3.58 0.32 -6.93
C ALA A 217 -4.73 1.34 -7.15
N ASN A 218 -4.44 2.52 -7.71
CA ASN A 218 -5.38 3.64 -7.81
C ASN A 218 -5.72 4.03 -9.26
N GLY A 219 -5.41 3.17 -10.23
CA GLY A 219 -5.58 3.53 -11.63
C GLY A 219 -5.17 2.44 -12.61
N LYS A 220 -4.97 2.85 -13.86
CA LYS A 220 -4.52 2.00 -14.96
C LYS A 220 -3.18 2.48 -15.47
N LEU A 221 -2.32 1.52 -15.81
CA LEU A 221 -1.02 1.79 -16.40
C LEU A 221 -1.04 1.46 -17.89
N GLN A 222 -0.31 2.25 -18.68
CA GLN A 222 -0.04 2.03 -20.09
C GLN A 222 1.46 2.21 -20.35
N LEU A 223 2.02 1.43 -21.26
CA LEU A 223 3.40 1.53 -21.69
C LEU A 223 3.46 2.15 -23.07
N SER A 224 4.37 3.11 -23.24
CA SER A 224 4.75 3.66 -24.54
C SER A 224 6.17 3.21 -24.85
N LEU A 225 6.38 2.54 -25.98
CA LEU A 225 7.70 2.05 -26.38
C LEU A 225 8.54 3.20 -26.95
N ARG A 226 9.76 3.35 -26.43
CA ARG A 226 10.73 4.33 -26.91
C ARG A 226 11.61 3.76 -28.01
N PRO A 227 11.97 4.56 -29.02
CA PRO A 227 13.03 4.17 -29.94
C PRO A 227 14.38 4.10 -29.21
N PRO A 228 15.26 3.14 -29.55
CA PRO A 228 16.52 2.94 -28.84
C PRO A 228 17.52 4.10 -28.97
N THR A 229 17.31 4.99 -29.94
CA THR A 229 18.15 6.17 -30.18
C THR A 229 17.73 7.39 -29.36
N GLU A 230 16.59 7.34 -28.69
CA GLU A 230 16.06 8.47 -27.91
C GLU A 230 16.51 8.38 -26.45
N LEU A 231 17.37 9.33 -26.06
CA LEU A 231 17.99 9.35 -24.72
C LEU A 231 17.51 10.51 -23.83
N GLY A 232 16.77 11.48 -24.38
CA GLY A 232 16.34 12.68 -23.66
C GLY A 232 15.11 12.44 -22.79
N ILE A 233 15.10 12.96 -21.57
CA ILE A 233 13.89 13.04 -20.73
C ILE A 233 13.23 14.38 -21.01
N LYS A 234 11.92 14.39 -21.29
CA LYS A 234 11.16 15.61 -21.54
C LYS A 234 10.33 15.99 -20.32
N SER A 235 10.20 17.29 -20.04
CA SER A 235 9.17 17.77 -19.13
C SER A 235 7.85 17.71 -19.88
N LEU A 236 6.90 16.93 -19.37
CA LEU A 236 5.60 16.74 -19.99
C LEU A 236 4.52 17.28 -19.06
N GLU A 237 3.55 17.99 -19.62
CA GLU A 237 2.39 18.45 -18.88
C GLU A 237 1.40 17.32 -18.63
N VAL A 238 0.52 17.50 -17.65
CA VAL A 238 -0.57 16.55 -17.39
C VAL A 238 -1.55 16.60 -18.56
N ALA A 239 -1.88 15.42 -19.11
CA ALA A 239 -2.87 15.34 -20.18
C ALA A 239 -4.24 15.75 -19.63
N SER A 240 -4.79 16.82 -20.19
CA SER A 240 -6.07 17.41 -19.82
C SER A 240 -6.84 17.79 -21.08
N TRP A 241 -8.13 18.07 -20.94
CA TRP A 241 -8.92 18.57 -22.06
C TRP A 241 -8.38 19.90 -22.59
N ASP A 242 -7.92 20.78 -21.71
CA ASP A 242 -7.28 22.04 -22.08
C ASP A 242 -6.01 21.80 -22.90
N ALA A 243 -5.08 20.96 -22.39
CA ALA A 243 -3.84 20.63 -23.09
C ALA A 243 -4.09 19.94 -24.44
N LEU A 244 -5.09 19.05 -24.53
CA LEU A 244 -5.46 18.43 -25.79
C LEU A 244 -6.04 19.45 -26.78
N SER A 245 -6.87 20.38 -26.30
CA SER A 245 -7.46 21.42 -27.14
C SER A 245 -6.40 22.38 -27.69
N GLU A 246 -5.42 22.76 -26.87
CA GLU A 246 -4.31 23.63 -27.25
C GLU A 246 -3.40 22.92 -28.26
N TYR A 247 -3.05 21.65 -28.01
CA TYR A 247 -2.27 20.85 -28.95
C TYR A 247 -2.96 20.72 -30.32
N VAL A 248 -4.27 20.43 -30.37
CA VAL A 248 -5.01 20.30 -31.63
C VAL A 248 -5.16 21.65 -32.33
N LEU A 249 -5.31 22.74 -31.58
CA LEU A 249 -5.34 24.09 -32.14
C LEU A 249 -4.00 24.46 -32.79
N GLU A 250 -2.88 24.19 -32.11
CA GLU A 250 -1.54 24.50 -32.61
C GLU A 250 -1.14 23.61 -33.80
N SER A 251 -1.41 22.31 -33.70
CA SER A 251 -0.98 21.33 -34.72
C SER A 251 -1.91 21.23 -35.93
N GLN A 252 -3.21 21.47 -35.76
CA GLN A 252 -4.23 21.26 -36.80
C GLN A 252 -5.10 22.49 -37.07
N GLY A 253 -4.90 23.59 -36.34
CA GLY A 253 -5.70 24.81 -36.49
C GLY A 253 -7.16 24.67 -36.04
N THR A 254 -7.52 23.57 -35.37
CA THR A 254 -8.91 23.27 -34.99
C THR A 254 -9.09 23.40 -33.48
N ARG A 255 -10.08 24.19 -33.03
CA ARG A 255 -10.38 24.33 -31.61
C ARG A 255 -11.36 23.26 -31.15
N LEU A 256 -10.95 22.44 -30.19
CA LEU A 256 -11.85 21.50 -29.52
C LEU A 256 -12.69 22.22 -28.46
N ALA A 257 -13.97 21.83 -28.35
CA ALA A 257 -14.82 22.28 -27.25
C ALA A 257 -14.41 21.53 -25.97
N VAL A 258 -13.86 22.26 -25.01
CA VAL A 258 -13.52 21.72 -23.68
C VAL A 258 -14.79 21.66 -22.84
N PRO A 259 -15.13 20.51 -22.22
CA PRO A 259 -16.27 20.43 -21.32
C PRO A 259 -16.05 21.36 -20.13
N GLU A 260 -16.94 22.34 -19.93
CA GLU A 260 -16.87 23.19 -18.74
C GLU A 260 -17.01 22.31 -17.49
N LYS A 261 -15.99 22.36 -16.62
CA LYS A 261 -16.08 21.75 -15.29
C LYS A 261 -17.29 22.41 -14.63
N LYS A 262 -18.32 21.64 -14.24
CA LYS A 262 -19.44 22.13 -13.41
C LYS A 262 -18.84 22.68 -12.12
N SER A 263 -18.42 23.94 -12.12
CA SER A 263 -18.14 24.69 -10.91
C SER A 263 -19.47 24.75 -10.20
N THR A 264 -19.57 24.05 -9.07
CA THR A 264 -20.67 24.25 -8.13
C THR A 264 -20.67 25.74 -7.82
N VAL A 265 -21.63 26.45 -8.40
CA VAL A 265 -21.95 27.82 -8.00
C VAL A 265 -22.22 27.70 -6.51
N LYS A 266 -21.31 28.21 -5.68
CA LYS A 266 -21.69 28.59 -4.32
C LYS A 266 -22.77 29.64 -4.53
N SER A 267 -24.03 29.26 -4.38
CA SER A 267 -25.01 30.22 -3.94
C SER A 267 -24.41 30.81 -2.67
N SER A 268 -24.09 32.10 -2.74
CA SER A 268 -23.83 32.89 -1.56
C SER A 268 -25.15 32.91 -0.79
N ASP A 269 -25.38 31.88 0.01
CA ASP A 269 -26.39 31.89 1.05
C ASP A 269 -25.93 32.95 2.06
N THR A 270 -26.29 34.19 1.77
CA THR A 270 -26.37 35.23 2.77
C THR A 270 -27.71 34.97 3.46
N GLU A 271 -27.64 34.23 4.55
CA GLU A 271 -28.70 34.20 5.56
C GLU A 271 -29.01 35.65 5.95
N GLY A 272 -30.22 36.10 5.65
CA GLY A 272 -30.63 37.47 5.90
C GLY A 272 -32.01 37.80 5.33
N ASP A 273 -33.01 37.42 6.12
CA ASP A 273 -34.40 37.89 6.10
C ASP A 273 -35.40 37.17 5.18
N SER A 274 -36.44 36.69 5.85
CA SER A 274 -37.60 36.03 5.28
C SER A 274 -38.55 37.09 4.75
N ASP A 275 -38.54 37.32 3.43
CA ASP A 275 -39.67 37.92 2.75
C ASP A 275 -40.24 36.94 1.73
N GLU A 276 -41.46 36.50 2.03
CA GLU A 276 -42.32 35.67 1.21
C GLU A 276 -42.59 36.40 -0.12
N ILE A 277 -41.81 36.11 -1.17
CA ILE A 277 -42.07 36.64 -2.52
C ILE A 277 -43.31 35.94 -3.06
N LYS A 278 -44.47 36.59 -2.90
CA LYS A 278 -45.71 36.22 -3.60
C LYS A 278 -45.48 36.39 -5.10
N PRO A 279 -45.88 35.42 -5.95
CA PRO A 279 -45.85 35.63 -7.38
C PRO A 279 -46.95 36.64 -7.74
N PHE A 280 -46.58 37.90 -8.02
CA PHE A 280 -47.47 38.81 -8.72
C PHE A 280 -47.28 38.58 -10.22
N ILE A 281 -48.34 38.16 -10.90
CA ILE A 281 -48.37 38.10 -12.36
C ILE A 281 -48.88 39.47 -12.82
N GLN A 282 -48.01 40.30 -13.38
CA GLN A 282 -48.44 41.50 -14.12
C GLN A 282 -48.83 41.09 -15.54
N ILE A 283 -50.12 41.19 -15.86
CA ILE A 283 -50.64 40.93 -17.20
C ILE A 283 -50.76 42.28 -17.92
N PHE A 284 -49.93 42.50 -18.92
CA PHE A 284 -50.05 43.68 -19.78
C PHE A 284 -50.99 43.36 -20.96
N ARG A 285 -52.09 44.11 -21.09
CA ARG A 285 -52.91 44.10 -22.30
C ARG A 285 -53.06 45.52 -22.81
N GLY A 286 -52.45 45.81 -23.97
CA GLY A 286 -52.62 47.11 -24.64
C GLY A 286 -51.81 48.28 -24.08
N GLY A 287 -50.70 48.02 -23.38
CA GLY A 287 -49.73 49.07 -23.01
C GLY A 287 -50.07 49.93 -21.80
N GLN A 288 -51.05 49.53 -20.97
CA GLN A 288 -51.21 50.07 -19.61
C GLN A 288 -51.42 48.92 -18.61
N GLU A 289 -50.93 49.12 -17.39
CA GLU A 289 -51.04 48.20 -16.26
C GLU A 289 -52.49 48.21 -15.73
N LEU A 290 -53.05 47.02 -15.46
CA LEU A 290 -54.39 46.85 -14.88
C LEU A 290 -54.31 46.72 -13.35
#